data_AF-A0A1G6VHX4-F1
#
_entry.id   AF-A0A1G6VHX4-F1
#
_cell.length_a   1.000
_cell.length_b   1.000
_cell.length_c   1.000
_cell.angle_alpha   90.00
_cell.angle_beta   90.00
_cell.angle_gamma   90.00
#
_symmetry.space_group_name_H-M   'P 1'
#
loop_
_entity.id
_entity.type
_entity.pdbx_description
1 polymer ?
#
loop_
_entity_poly.entity_id
_entity_poly.type
_entity_poly.pdbx_seq_one_letter_code
_entity_poly.pdbx_strand_id
1 'polypeptide(L)'
;MRRVSANVPLSSISATTLPEVEEEPGIATFQAAAIIHRHRGDALITNTMTAIFAITTVSPSPLNLASVPLMGGASGLGFGLAMAQPDRHILVLNGDASLLMELGTLAQIADVAPPRFVHFVFNNAVQFNGLASLDRPGRNLDFCALAQAAGYASAQKADTSEALDAILLRLLDASGSHFVELAIEAPHKFTKATPQPEIPDLQFARMGAEAQAMMEALETTR
;
A
#
# COMPACT_ATOMS: atom_id res chain seq x y z
N MET A 1 -22.20 -53.21 10.72
CA MET A 1 -22.95 -52.50 11.79
C MET A 1 -22.34 -52.83 13.15
N ARG A 2 -21.47 -51.96 13.69
CA ARG A 2 -21.06 -51.98 15.10
C ARG A 2 -21.10 -50.54 15.60
N ARG A 3 -22.04 -50.25 16.50
CA ARG A 3 -22.07 -49.03 17.30
C ARG A 3 -20.94 -49.12 18.32
N VAL A 4 -20.10 -48.09 18.38
CA VAL A 4 -19.29 -47.80 19.57
C VAL A 4 -19.73 -46.42 20.04
N SER A 5 -20.49 -46.43 21.13
CA SER A 5 -20.75 -45.25 21.94
C SER A 5 -19.62 -45.20 22.97
N ALA A 6 -18.87 -44.10 23.00
CA ALA A 6 -17.98 -43.78 24.10
C ALA A 6 -18.25 -42.33 24.50
N ASN A 7 -19.03 -42.20 25.57
CA ASN A 7 -19.22 -40.97 26.33
C ASN A 7 -17.87 -40.59 26.94
N VAL A 8 -17.24 -39.51 26.48
CA VAL A 8 -16.08 -38.93 27.17
C VAL A 8 -16.60 -37.86 28.13
N PRO A 9 -16.31 -37.96 29.45
CA PRO A 9 -16.77 -36.97 30.41
C PRO A 9 -16.09 -35.61 30.18
N LEU A 10 -16.87 -34.53 30.24
CA LEU A 10 -16.49 -33.13 29.98
C LEU A 10 -15.47 -32.52 30.99
N SER A 11 -14.87 -33.32 31.87
CA SER A 11 -14.02 -32.84 32.96
C SER A 11 -12.50 -32.94 32.69
N SER A 12 -12.08 -33.27 31.45
CA SER A 12 -10.64 -33.44 31.12
C SER A 12 -10.09 -32.46 30.08
N ILE A 13 -10.77 -31.35 29.79
CA ILE A 13 -10.19 -30.29 28.96
C ILE A 13 -9.35 -29.39 29.88
N SER A 14 -8.07 -29.73 30.00
CA SER A 14 -7.07 -28.82 30.55
C SER A 14 -7.16 -27.50 29.79
N ALA A 15 -7.18 -26.38 30.50
CA ALA A 15 -7.07 -25.05 29.93
C ALA A 15 -5.71 -24.92 29.24
N THR A 16 -5.64 -25.33 27.97
CA THR A 16 -4.53 -24.99 27.09
C THR A 16 -4.63 -23.49 26.90
N THR A 17 -3.72 -22.75 27.55
CA THR A 17 -3.45 -21.36 27.24
C THR A 17 -3.36 -21.22 25.73
N LEU A 18 -4.24 -20.38 25.17
CA LEU A 18 -4.15 -19.95 23.79
C LEU A 18 -2.71 -19.45 23.58
N PRO A 19 -2.04 -19.81 22.47
CA PRO A 19 -0.74 -19.24 22.17
C PRO A 19 -0.90 -17.72 22.18
N GLU A 20 -0.04 -17.03 22.93
CA GLU A 20 0.08 -15.58 22.87
C GLU A 20 0.31 -15.22 21.41
N VAL A 21 -0.66 -14.51 20.82
CA VAL A 21 -0.46 -13.88 19.52
C VAL A 21 0.49 -12.73 19.82
N GLU A 22 1.78 -12.92 19.51
CA GLU A 22 2.72 -11.80 19.47
C GLU A 22 2.06 -10.69 18.63
N GLU A 23 1.95 -9.48 19.19
CA GLU A 23 1.55 -8.32 18.39
C GLU A 23 2.55 -8.19 17.26
N GLU A 24 2.12 -8.56 16.04
CA GLU A 24 2.94 -8.46 14.85
C GLU A 24 3.32 -6.98 14.65
N PRO A 25 4.61 -6.62 14.72
CA PRO A 25 5.02 -5.22 14.69
C PRO A 25 4.76 -4.62 13.30
N GLY A 26 3.97 -3.55 13.24
CA GLY A 26 3.71 -2.81 12.00
C GLY A 26 2.46 -1.95 12.09
N ILE A 27 2.19 -1.21 11.02
CA ILE A 27 0.97 -0.41 10.87
C ILE A 27 -0.02 -1.24 10.04
N ALA A 28 -1.26 -1.40 10.52
CA ALA A 28 -2.32 -1.98 9.71
C ALA A 28 -2.54 -1.17 8.41
N THR A 29 -2.73 -1.85 7.27
CA THR A 29 -2.84 -1.18 5.94
C THR A 29 -3.96 -0.11 5.90
N PHE A 30 -5.12 -0.41 6.51
CA PHE A 30 -6.24 0.53 6.58
C PHE A 30 -5.94 1.73 7.48
N GLN A 31 -5.17 1.52 8.55
CA GLN A 31 -4.77 2.60 9.45
C GLN A 31 -3.79 3.55 8.75
N ALA A 32 -2.78 3.01 8.04
CA ALA A 32 -1.88 3.82 7.23
C ALA A 32 -2.64 4.65 6.17
N ALA A 33 -3.59 4.03 5.45
CA ALA A 33 -4.42 4.73 4.47
C ALA A 33 -5.30 5.82 5.11
N ALA A 34 -5.85 5.57 6.31
CA ALA A 34 -6.65 6.56 7.04
C ALA A 34 -5.79 7.76 7.48
N ILE A 35 -4.55 7.53 7.93
CA ILE A 35 -3.63 8.61 8.28
C ILE A 35 -3.28 9.44 7.03
N ILE A 36 -2.92 8.79 5.92
CA ILE A 36 -2.68 9.48 4.64
C ILE A 36 -3.90 10.31 4.23
N HIS A 37 -5.11 9.78 4.37
CA HIS A 37 -6.35 10.51 4.08
C HIS A 37 -6.54 11.77 4.95
N ARG A 38 -6.14 11.77 6.22
CA ARG A 38 -6.24 12.98 7.06
C ARG A 38 -5.38 14.13 6.54
N HIS A 39 -4.26 13.82 5.90
CA HIS A 39 -3.28 14.79 5.43
C HIS A 39 -3.40 15.10 3.93
N ARG A 40 -4.08 14.27 3.14
CA ARG A 40 -4.00 14.32 1.67
C ARG A 40 -4.46 15.62 1.01
N GLY A 41 -5.36 16.40 1.63
CA GLY A 41 -6.00 17.54 0.97
C GLY A 41 -6.58 17.20 -0.41
N ASP A 42 -6.19 17.95 -1.43
CA ASP A 42 -6.56 17.75 -2.84
C ASP A 42 -5.49 17.01 -3.65
N ALA A 43 -4.56 16.32 -2.98
CA ALA A 43 -3.51 15.55 -3.64
C ALA A 43 -4.10 14.45 -4.53
N LEU A 44 -3.44 14.24 -5.67
CA LEU A 44 -3.70 13.11 -6.56
C LEU A 44 -3.04 11.87 -5.98
N ILE A 45 -3.78 10.78 -5.90
CA ILE A 45 -3.28 9.52 -5.35
C ILE A 45 -3.15 8.49 -6.46
N THR A 46 -1.97 7.94 -6.65
CA THR A 46 -1.84 6.67 -7.36
C THR A 46 -1.65 5.54 -6.37
N ASN A 47 -2.26 4.39 -6.62
CA ASN A 47 -2.22 3.27 -5.69
C ASN A 47 -2.20 1.92 -6.40
N THR A 48 -1.71 0.88 -5.74
CA THR A 48 -1.76 -0.48 -6.27
C THR A 48 -1.80 -1.51 -5.14
N MET A 49 -1.97 -2.79 -5.49
CA MET A 49 -2.00 -3.91 -4.53
C MET A 49 -3.01 -3.70 -3.40
N THR A 50 -2.65 -4.06 -2.17
CA THR A 50 -3.51 -3.96 -0.98
C THR A 50 -3.92 -2.53 -0.66
N ALA A 51 -3.11 -1.53 -1.06
CA ALA A 51 -3.44 -0.13 -0.86
C ALA A 51 -4.69 0.31 -1.64
N ILE A 52 -5.02 -0.35 -2.76
CA ILE A 52 -6.26 -0.10 -3.52
C ILE A 52 -7.48 -0.24 -2.60
N PHE A 53 -7.59 -1.38 -1.92
CA PHE A 53 -8.75 -1.67 -1.06
C PHE A 53 -8.82 -0.71 0.12
N ALA A 54 -7.69 -0.42 0.75
CA ALA A 54 -7.64 0.49 1.88
C ALA A 54 -8.03 1.92 1.48
N ILE A 55 -7.39 2.51 0.47
CA ILE A 55 -7.61 3.91 0.11
C ILE A 55 -8.99 4.14 -0.51
N THR A 56 -9.52 3.18 -1.28
CA THR A 56 -10.89 3.28 -1.82
C THR A 56 -11.92 3.30 -0.70
N THR A 57 -11.68 2.51 0.36
CA THR A 57 -12.62 2.41 1.49
C THR A 57 -12.58 3.66 2.34
N VAL A 58 -11.38 4.14 2.71
CA VAL A 58 -11.23 5.25 3.67
C VAL A 58 -11.23 6.63 3.02
N SER A 59 -10.90 6.71 1.72
CA SER A 59 -10.77 7.97 0.98
C SER A 59 -11.32 7.84 -0.46
N PRO A 60 -12.60 7.48 -0.65
CA PRO A 60 -13.20 7.44 -1.98
C PRO A 60 -13.16 8.84 -2.61
N SER A 61 -12.55 8.97 -3.79
CA SER A 61 -12.31 10.25 -4.44
C SER A 61 -12.08 10.08 -5.93
N PRO A 62 -12.55 11.02 -6.79
CA PRO A 62 -12.19 11.03 -8.22
C PRO A 62 -10.70 11.34 -8.46
N LEU A 63 -9.98 11.79 -7.43
CA LEU A 63 -8.55 12.08 -7.49
C LEU A 63 -7.66 10.87 -7.16
N ASN A 64 -8.26 9.67 -7.07
CA ASN A 64 -7.52 8.42 -6.93
C ASN A 64 -7.41 7.73 -8.29
N LEU A 65 -6.25 7.14 -8.57
CA LEU A 65 -5.99 6.33 -9.76
C LEU A 65 -5.25 5.04 -9.39
N ALA A 66 -5.95 3.92 -9.44
CA ALA A 66 -5.42 2.60 -9.16
C ALA A 66 -4.69 2.03 -10.38
N SER A 67 -3.49 1.52 -10.15
CA SER A 67 -2.76 0.70 -11.10
C SER A 67 -3.20 -0.76 -10.94
N VAL A 68 -4.19 -1.14 -11.73
CA VAL A 68 -4.73 -2.51 -11.84
C VAL A 68 -5.23 -2.73 -13.27
N PRO A 69 -4.90 -3.87 -13.93
CA PRO A 69 -4.21 -5.06 -13.41
C PRO A 69 -2.66 -4.98 -13.40
N LEU A 70 -2.08 -3.79 -13.56
CA LEU A 70 -0.63 -3.59 -13.65
C LEU A 70 0.05 -3.53 -12.26
N MET A 71 0.72 -4.61 -11.85
CA MET A 71 1.64 -4.57 -10.71
C MET A 71 2.90 -3.80 -11.10
N GLY A 72 3.38 -2.91 -10.23
CA GLY A 72 4.51 -2.01 -10.48
C GLY A 72 4.15 -0.64 -11.06
N GLY A 73 2.94 -0.45 -11.58
CA GLY A 73 2.61 0.76 -12.33
C GLY A 73 2.31 2.01 -11.50
N ALA A 74 2.10 1.92 -10.18
CA ALA A 74 1.69 3.07 -9.36
C ALA A 74 2.72 4.21 -9.37
N SER A 75 4.01 3.90 -9.28
CA SER A 75 5.08 4.90 -9.28
C SER A 75 5.22 5.59 -10.65
N GLY A 76 5.12 4.83 -11.74
CA GLY A 76 5.13 5.38 -13.10
C GLY A 76 3.94 6.28 -13.38
N LEU A 77 2.73 5.87 -12.97
CA LEU A 77 1.53 6.71 -13.08
C LEU A 77 1.66 7.98 -12.24
N GLY A 78 2.14 7.85 -11.01
CA GLY A 78 2.37 9.00 -10.13
C GLY A 78 3.35 9.98 -10.73
N PHE A 79 4.46 9.49 -11.29
CA PHE A 79 5.45 10.32 -11.97
C PHE A 79 4.83 11.07 -13.16
N GLY A 80 4.04 10.38 -14.00
CA GLY A 80 3.32 11.02 -15.11
C GLY A 80 2.36 12.13 -14.64
N LEU A 81 1.61 11.89 -13.55
CA LEU A 81 0.73 12.90 -12.96
C LEU A 81 1.52 14.10 -12.40
N ALA A 82 2.67 13.88 -11.77
CA ALA A 82 3.52 14.94 -11.26
C ALA A 82 4.01 15.87 -12.37
N MET A 83 4.32 15.31 -13.54
CA MET A 83 4.70 16.07 -14.73
C MET A 83 3.52 16.83 -15.34
N ALA A 84 2.33 16.23 -15.34
CA ALA A 84 1.13 16.84 -15.91
C ALA A 84 0.50 17.90 -14.99
N GLN A 85 0.72 17.80 -13.67
CA GLN A 85 0.08 18.62 -12.64
C GLN A 85 1.14 19.11 -11.62
N PRO A 86 2.12 19.94 -12.05
CA PRO A 86 3.28 20.31 -11.21
C PRO A 86 2.93 21.12 -9.95
N ASP A 87 1.74 21.72 -9.92
CA ASP A 87 1.25 22.52 -8.79
C ASP A 87 0.49 21.69 -7.75
N ARG A 88 0.22 20.40 -8.01
CA ARG A 88 -0.52 19.52 -7.11
C ARG A 88 0.41 18.56 -6.38
N HIS A 89 0.02 18.19 -5.15
CA HIS A 89 0.66 17.08 -4.46
C HIS A 89 0.30 15.75 -5.11
N ILE A 90 1.31 14.90 -5.27
CA ILE A 90 1.16 13.53 -5.74
C ILE A 90 1.59 12.58 -4.63
N LEU A 91 0.68 11.69 -4.23
CA LEU A 91 0.96 10.64 -3.25
C LEU A 91 0.88 9.27 -3.95
N VAL A 92 2.00 8.57 -4.02
CA VAL A 92 2.06 7.22 -4.58
C VAL A 92 1.98 6.22 -3.44
N LEU A 93 0.97 5.35 -3.44
CA LEU A 93 0.78 4.27 -2.46
C LEU A 93 1.14 2.94 -3.15
N ASN A 94 2.42 2.58 -3.10
CA ASN A 94 2.95 1.41 -3.77
C ASN A 94 3.14 0.24 -2.80
N GLY A 95 3.03 -1.00 -3.29
CA GLY A 95 3.47 -2.18 -2.53
C GLY A 95 4.97 -2.40 -2.70
N ASP A 96 5.64 -2.98 -1.70
CA ASP A 96 7.05 -3.36 -1.77
C ASP A 96 7.37 -4.33 -2.93
N ALA A 97 6.59 -5.40 -3.08
CA ALA A 97 6.76 -6.35 -4.18
C ALA A 97 6.40 -5.73 -5.53
N SER A 98 5.51 -4.75 -5.54
CA SER A 98 5.13 -3.98 -6.72
C SER A 98 6.27 -3.05 -7.16
N LEU A 99 6.89 -2.30 -6.23
CA LEU A 99 8.03 -1.43 -6.55
C LEU A 99 9.20 -2.21 -7.16
N LEU A 100 9.46 -3.44 -6.69
CA LEU A 100 10.50 -4.28 -7.28
C LEU A 100 10.31 -4.58 -8.77
N MET A 101 9.06 -4.63 -9.24
CA MET A 101 8.78 -4.88 -10.66
C MET A 101 9.14 -3.69 -11.55
N GLU A 102 9.15 -2.49 -10.98
CA GLU A 102 9.40 -1.25 -11.72
C GLU A 102 10.38 -0.34 -10.96
N LEU A 103 11.49 -0.94 -10.48
CA LEU A 103 12.48 -0.24 -9.65
C LEU A 103 13.15 0.93 -10.38
N GLY A 104 13.21 0.87 -11.71
CA GLY A 104 13.76 1.93 -12.56
C GLY A 104 13.00 3.27 -12.44
N THR A 105 11.76 3.27 -11.94
CA THR A 105 11.03 4.52 -11.67
C THR A 105 11.69 5.39 -10.60
N LEU A 106 12.45 4.80 -9.66
CA LEU A 106 13.18 5.58 -8.66
C LEU A 106 14.19 6.53 -9.32
N ALA A 107 14.92 6.06 -10.33
CA ALA A 107 15.89 6.86 -11.05
C ALA A 107 15.22 8.00 -11.84
N GLN A 108 14.09 7.72 -12.49
CA GLN A 108 13.34 8.72 -13.26
C GLN A 108 12.75 9.83 -12.37
N ILE A 109 12.15 9.44 -11.24
CA ILE A 109 11.57 10.40 -10.29
C ILE A 109 12.65 11.25 -9.62
N ALA A 110 13.81 10.66 -9.32
CA ALA A 110 14.92 11.38 -8.73
C ALA A 110 15.60 12.35 -9.71
N ASP A 111 15.72 11.98 -10.98
CA ASP A 111 16.27 12.85 -12.03
C ASP A 111 15.44 14.12 -12.22
N VAL A 112 14.12 13.97 -12.28
CA VAL A 112 13.22 15.13 -12.47
C VAL A 112 12.91 15.87 -11.16
N ALA A 113 12.92 15.17 -10.02
CA ALA A 113 12.65 15.69 -8.69
C ALA A 113 11.39 16.58 -8.58
N PRO A 114 10.17 16.07 -8.90
CA PRO A 114 8.96 16.88 -8.79
C PRO A 114 8.79 17.46 -7.36
N PRO A 115 8.46 18.76 -7.21
CA PRO A 115 8.57 19.44 -5.93
C PRO A 115 7.51 19.03 -4.89
N ARG A 116 6.46 18.30 -5.29
CA ARG A 116 5.33 17.95 -4.44
C ARG A 116 5.00 16.45 -4.54
N PHE A 117 6.01 15.61 -4.32
CA PHE A 117 5.91 14.18 -4.59
C PHE A 117 6.28 13.33 -3.38
N VAL A 118 5.36 12.50 -2.91
CA VAL A 118 5.62 11.54 -1.82
C VAL A 118 5.34 10.11 -2.30
N HIS A 119 6.37 9.28 -2.26
CA HIS A 119 6.33 7.87 -2.65
C HIS A 119 6.31 6.98 -1.41
N PHE A 120 5.14 6.47 -1.08
CA PHE A 120 4.95 5.49 -0.02
C PHE A 120 5.16 4.07 -0.54
N VAL A 121 5.89 3.27 0.22
CA VAL A 121 5.99 1.84 0.02
C VAL A 121 5.44 1.11 1.22
N PHE A 122 4.34 0.40 1.01
CA PHE A 122 3.70 -0.48 1.98
C PHE A 122 4.50 -1.79 2.00
N ASN A 123 5.43 -1.90 2.95
CA ASN A 123 6.34 -3.03 3.07
C ASN A 123 5.83 -4.02 4.11
N ASN A 124 5.24 -5.12 3.64
CA ASN A 124 4.83 -6.27 4.45
C ASN A 124 5.66 -7.53 4.13
N ALA A 125 6.69 -7.40 3.29
CA ALA A 125 7.55 -8.49 2.85
C ALA A 125 6.83 -9.69 2.19
N VAL A 126 5.61 -9.51 1.67
CA VAL A 126 4.82 -10.57 1.04
C VAL A 126 4.59 -10.28 -0.45
N GLN A 127 4.86 -11.28 -1.29
CA GLN A 127 4.44 -11.31 -2.69
C GLN A 127 3.32 -12.33 -2.89
N PHE A 128 2.32 -11.97 -3.71
CA PHE A 128 1.13 -12.80 -3.97
C PHE A 128 0.33 -13.10 -2.70
N ASN A 129 -0.16 -12.03 -2.05
CA ASN A 129 -1.10 -12.14 -0.93
C ASN A 129 -2.29 -13.03 -1.34
N GLY A 130 -2.55 -14.08 -0.56
CA GLY A 130 -3.30 -15.21 -1.08
C GLY A 130 -3.26 -16.46 -0.20
N LEU A 131 -3.66 -17.59 -0.80
CA LEU A 131 -3.46 -18.92 -0.22
C LEU A 131 -1.97 -19.24 0.02
N ALA A 132 -1.09 -18.78 -0.87
CA ALA A 132 0.35 -19.03 -0.77
C ALA A 132 1.06 -18.00 0.12
N SER A 133 0.75 -16.70 -0.05
CA SER A 133 1.39 -15.56 0.64
C SER A 133 2.90 -15.77 0.76
N LEU A 134 3.56 -15.76 -0.40
CA LEU A 134 4.97 -16.07 -0.52
C LEU A 134 5.81 -14.90 -0.02
N ASP A 135 7.00 -15.18 0.50
CA ASP A 135 7.95 -14.13 0.84
C ASP A 135 8.30 -13.32 -0.40
N ARG A 136 8.39 -12.00 -0.25
CA ARG A 136 8.86 -11.13 -1.31
C ARG A 136 10.34 -11.41 -1.63
N PRO A 137 10.73 -11.53 -2.91
CA PRO A 137 12.13 -11.54 -3.32
C PRO A 137 12.90 -10.32 -2.81
N GLY A 138 14.18 -10.47 -2.47
CA GLY A 138 14.98 -9.34 -1.96
C GLY A 138 14.59 -8.91 -0.54
N ARG A 139 14.35 -9.87 0.36
CA ARG A 139 14.01 -9.64 1.79
C ARG A 139 14.93 -8.68 2.56
N ASN A 140 16.21 -8.59 2.16
CA ASN A 140 17.21 -7.73 2.80
C ASN A 140 17.39 -6.39 2.09
N LEU A 141 16.53 -6.06 1.12
CA LEU A 141 16.62 -4.82 0.37
C LEU A 141 16.20 -3.66 1.27
N ASP A 142 17.06 -2.65 1.34
CA ASP A 142 16.77 -1.38 2.00
C ASP A 142 16.22 -0.39 0.95
N PHE A 143 14.90 -0.21 0.96
CA PHE A 143 14.24 0.68 0.00
C PHE A 143 14.58 2.15 0.25
N CYS A 144 14.77 2.56 1.50
CA CYS A 144 15.13 3.92 1.84
C CYS A 144 16.55 4.25 1.34
N ALA A 145 17.50 3.33 1.52
CA ALA A 145 18.86 3.48 0.99
C ALA A 145 18.86 3.55 -0.55
N LEU A 146 18.05 2.74 -1.23
CA LEU A 146 17.91 2.82 -2.68
C LEU A 146 17.33 4.16 -3.15
N ALA A 147 16.29 4.66 -2.50
CA ALA A 147 15.69 5.95 -2.85
C ALA A 147 16.68 7.10 -2.63
N GLN A 148 17.43 7.08 -1.53
CA GLN A 148 18.51 8.05 -1.28
C GLN A 148 19.60 7.97 -2.34
N ALA A 149 20.07 6.77 -2.68
CA ALA A 149 21.09 6.55 -3.70
C ALA A 149 20.62 6.95 -5.10
N ALA A 150 19.32 6.84 -5.40
CA ALA A 150 18.74 7.32 -6.64
C ALA A 150 18.70 8.85 -6.73
N GLY A 151 18.63 9.56 -5.60
CA GLY A 151 18.62 11.02 -5.53
C GLY A 151 17.33 11.63 -4.97
N TYR A 152 16.48 10.87 -4.27
CA TYR A 152 15.33 11.45 -3.56
C TYR A 152 15.80 12.46 -2.49
N ALA A 153 15.04 13.54 -2.33
CA ALA A 153 15.34 14.62 -1.38
C ALA A 153 15.35 14.12 0.08
N SER A 154 14.53 13.11 0.39
CA SER A 154 14.61 12.37 1.64
C SER A 154 14.07 10.96 1.48
N ALA A 155 14.57 10.01 2.27
CA ALA A 155 13.91 8.72 2.49
C ALA A 155 13.87 8.40 3.98
N GLN A 156 12.69 8.02 4.49
CA GLN A 156 12.45 7.73 5.91
C GLN A 156 11.57 6.49 6.07
N LYS A 157 11.71 5.79 7.19
CA LYS A 157 10.84 4.67 7.56
C LYS A 157 9.83 5.10 8.62
N ALA A 158 8.60 4.62 8.52
CA ALA A 158 7.57 4.72 9.54
C ALA A 158 7.13 3.30 9.95
N ASP A 159 7.32 2.97 11.22
CA ASP A 159 6.92 1.70 11.83
C ASP A 159 5.75 1.83 12.81
N THR A 160 5.35 3.06 13.11
CA THR A 160 4.22 3.41 13.97
C THR A 160 3.33 4.43 13.30
N SER A 161 2.06 4.46 13.70
CA SER A 161 1.08 5.42 13.19
C SER A 161 1.46 6.86 13.52
N GLU A 162 2.03 7.08 14.70
CA GLU A 162 2.51 8.37 15.18
C GLU A 162 3.69 8.86 14.34
N ALA A 163 4.63 7.97 13.99
CA ALA A 163 5.73 8.31 13.10
C ALA A 163 5.24 8.68 11.70
N LEU A 164 4.29 7.94 11.13
CA LEU A 164 3.69 8.25 9.83
C LEU A 164 3.02 9.64 9.85
N ASP A 165 2.24 9.93 10.89
CA ASP A 165 1.55 11.21 11.05
C ASP A 165 2.56 12.37 11.12
N ALA A 166 3.61 12.24 11.93
CA ALA A 166 4.67 13.24 12.08
C ALA A 166 5.53 13.42 10.82
N ILE A 167 5.71 12.36 10.01
CA ILE A 167 6.38 12.43 8.71
C ILE A 167 5.51 13.23 7.73
N LEU A 168 4.22 12.90 7.61
CA LEU A 168 3.29 13.57 6.68
C LEU A 168 3.17 15.07 6.96
N LEU A 169 3.06 15.47 8.24
CA LEU A 169 3.03 16.87 8.65
C LEU A 169 4.23 17.68 8.13
N ARG A 170 5.40 17.06 7.97
CA ARG A 170 6.61 17.74 7.47
C ARG A 170 6.76 17.65 5.96
N LEU A 171 6.45 16.48 5.38
CA LEU A 171 6.73 16.22 3.97
C LEU A 171 5.78 16.96 3.03
N LEU A 172 4.55 17.27 3.46
CA LEU A 172 3.62 18.03 2.62
C LEU A 172 4.01 19.51 2.48
N ASP A 173 4.81 20.04 3.40
CA ASP A 173 5.36 21.40 3.29
C ASP A 173 6.79 21.43 2.70
N ALA A 174 7.40 20.25 2.52
CA ALA A 174 8.75 20.13 1.99
C ALA A 174 8.75 20.05 0.45
N SER A 175 9.72 20.70 -0.18
CA SER A 175 9.91 20.62 -1.62
C SER A 175 10.80 19.45 -2.00
N GLY A 176 10.35 18.68 -3.00
CA GLY A 176 11.11 17.62 -3.67
C GLY A 176 10.39 16.28 -3.67
N SER A 177 11.10 15.27 -4.18
CA SER A 177 10.66 13.87 -4.15
C SER A 177 11.05 13.24 -2.82
N HIS A 178 10.05 12.84 -2.04
CA HIS A 178 10.23 12.21 -0.75
C HIS A 178 9.79 10.74 -0.80
N PHE A 179 10.57 9.87 -0.17
CA PHE A 179 10.28 8.44 -0.08
C PHE A 179 9.95 8.07 1.37
N VAL A 180 8.90 7.26 1.56
CA VAL A 180 8.51 6.78 2.88
C VAL A 180 8.24 5.28 2.82
N GLU A 181 9.06 4.51 3.50
CA GLU A 181 8.79 3.09 3.71
C GLU A 181 7.90 2.91 4.95
N LEU A 182 6.77 2.23 4.78
CA LEU A 182 5.87 1.87 5.86
C LEU A 182 6.13 0.42 6.24
N ALA A 183 6.45 0.16 7.51
CA ALA A 183 6.40 -1.20 8.03
C ALA A 183 4.93 -1.59 8.21
N ILE A 184 4.43 -2.48 7.36
CA ILE A 184 3.03 -2.87 7.31
C ILE A 184 2.91 -4.30 7.83
N GLU A 185 1.89 -4.52 8.66
CA GLU A 185 1.54 -5.84 9.16
C GLU A 185 1.32 -6.82 7.99
N ALA A 186 1.87 -8.03 8.12
CA ALA A 186 1.67 -9.07 7.12
C ALA A 186 0.18 -9.45 7.06
N PRO A 187 -0.42 -9.50 5.86
CA PRO A 187 -1.82 -9.90 5.73
C PRO A 187 -1.98 -11.36 6.14
N HIS A 188 -3.11 -11.69 6.78
CA HIS A 188 -3.43 -13.07 7.11
C HIS A 188 -3.55 -13.93 5.84
N LYS A 189 -2.97 -15.13 5.89
CA LYS A 189 -3.12 -16.12 4.81
C LYS A 189 -4.58 -16.52 4.69
N PHE A 190 -5.08 -16.60 3.45
CA PHE A 190 -6.40 -17.17 3.23
C PHE A 190 -6.39 -18.65 3.56
N THR A 191 -7.45 -19.13 4.19
CA THR A 191 -7.64 -20.53 4.57
C THR A 191 -9.02 -21.00 4.15
N LYS A 192 -9.35 -22.26 4.41
CA LYS A 192 -10.74 -22.73 4.26
C LYS A 192 -11.72 -22.00 5.21
N ALA A 193 -11.25 -21.57 6.38
CA ALA A 193 -12.06 -20.84 7.36
C ALA A 193 -12.15 -19.33 7.05
N THR A 194 -11.14 -18.80 6.36
CA THR A 194 -11.04 -17.40 5.92
C THR A 194 -10.76 -17.37 4.42
N PRO A 195 -11.76 -17.69 3.58
CA PRO A 195 -11.56 -17.78 2.13
C PRO A 195 -11.21 -16.41 1.55
N GLN A 196 -10.45 -16.43 0.44
CA GLN A 196 -10.16 -15.22 -0.32
C GLN A 196 -11.48 -14.57 -0.77
N PRO A 197 -11.68 -13.27 -0.53
CA PRO A 197 -12.85 -12.58 -1.02
C PRO A 197 -12.83 -12.54 -2.56
N GLU A 198 -14.01 -12.62 -3.15
CA GLU A 198 -14.17 -12.43 -4.59
C GLU A 198 -13.74 -11.01 -4.96
N ILE A 199 -12.95 -10.91 -6.03
CA ILE A 199 -12.49 -9.63 -6.56
C ILE A 199 -13.59 -9.11 -7.49
N PRO A 200 -14.17 -7.92 -7.24
CA PRO A 200 -15.24 -7.39 -8.09
C PRO A 200 -14.80 -7.17 -9.53
N ASP A 201 -15.71 -7.35 -10.49
CA ASP A 201 -15.46 -7.11 -11.92
C ASP A 201 -14.93 -5.70 -12.23
N LEU A 202 -15.31 -4.72 -11.40
CA LEU A 202 -14.80 -3.36 -11.48
C LEU A 202 -13.26 -3.34 -11.54
N GLN A 203 -12.55 -4.26 -10.89
CA GLN A 203 -11.09 -4.28 -10.90
C GLN A 203 -10.47 -4.46 -12.29
N PHE A 204 -11.19 -5.04 -13.26
CA PHE A 204 -10.71 -5.18 -14.63
C PHE A 204 -10.84 -3.90 -15.45
N ALA A 205 -11.76 -3.01 -15.07
CA ALA A 205 -12.01 -1.72 -15.75
C ALA A 205 -11.62 -0.51 -14.90
N ARG A 206 -11.24 -0.71 -13.64
CA ARG A 206 -11.09 0.34 -12.62
C ARG A 206 -10.15 1.44 -13.06
N MET A 207 -8.95 1.09 -13.53
CA MET A 207 -7.96 2.09 -13.92
C MET A 207 -8.51 3.04 -14.99
N GLY A 208 -9.27 2.52 -15.97
CA GLY A 208 -9.91 3.34 -17.00
C GLY A 208 -11.02 4.24 -16.42
N ALA A 209 -11.88 3.68 -15.56
CA ALA A 209 -12.97 4.43 -14.94
C ALA A 209 -12.45 5.54 -14.02
N GLU A 210 -11.42 5.26 -13.21
CA GLU A 210 -10.79 6.23 -12.31
C GLU A 210 -10.01 7.30 -13.08
N ALA A 211 -9.34 6.94 -14.18
CA ALA A 211 -8.70 7.93 -15.05
C ALA A 211 -9.72 8.90 -15.66
N GLN A 212 -10.88 8.40 -16.12
CA GLN A 212 -11.96 9.25 -16.63
C GLN A 212 -12.50 10.18 -15.55
N ALA A 213 -12.78 9.65 -14.35
CA ALA A 213 -13.27 10.45 -13.22
C ALA A 213 -12.25 11.53 -12.79
N MET A 214 -10.95 11.19 -12.78
CA MET A 214 -9.89 12.14 -12.48
C MET A 214 -9.80 13.23 -13.54
N MET A 215 -9.85 12.87 -14.82
CA MET A 215 -9.82 13.85 -15.91
C MET A 215 -10.99 14.83 -15.85
N GLU A 216 -12.19 14.33 -15.55
CA GLU A 216 -13.39 15.14 -15.35
C GLU A 216 -13.23 16.08 -14.15
N ALA A 217 -12.78 15.57 -13.00
CA ALA A 217 -12.55 16.38 -11.80
C ALA A 217 -11.45 17.44 -11.96
N LEU A 218 -10.51 17.21 -12.87
CA LEU A 218 -9.44 18.17 -13.21
C LEU A 218 -9.80 19.07 -14.40
N GLU A 219 -11.01 18.94 -14.96
CA GLU A 219 -11.45 19.69 -16.15
C GLU A 219 -10.49 19.52 -17.34
N THR A 220 -9.93 18.32 -17.49
CA THR A 220 -8.98 17.96 -18.57
C THR A 220 -9.59 17.08 -19.66
N THR A 221 -10.85 16.69 -19.50
CA THR A 221 -11.62 15.96 -20.53
C THR A 221 -11.73 16.82 -21.79
N ARG A 222 -11.30 16.27 -22.93
CA ARG A 222 -11.45 16.88 -24.26
C ARG A 222 -12.84 16.64 -24.84
#